data_AF-A0A957T5A0-F1
#
_entry.id   AF-A0A957T5A0-F1
#
_cell.length_a   1.000
_cell.length_b   1.000
_cell.length_c   1.000
_cell.angle_alpha   90.00
_cell.angle_beta   90.00
_cell.angle_gamma   90.00
#
_symmetry.space_group_name_H-M   'P 1'
#
loop_
_entity.id
_entity.type
_entity.pdbx_description
1 polymer ?
#
loop_
_entity_poly.entity_id
_entity_poly.type
_entity_poly.pdbx_seq_one_letter_code
_entity_poly.pdbx_strand_id
1 'polypeptide(L)'
;MRKLFQIAALGTLFFGCAAGVIHAEETTNVEVDSTETPKEENVEIPNANHRWVSSYLDLQPDYYQPTPLPLQGLAMYYNPGIMDRVLVNQLAWGDVTECDECIGRVALLREGDMDRRVWLQRPGHPAEGPFWVIDQAAKRDVPGLVRRNWAVDVDYETAMRWEMRGPIPIVVLAGPEQAMDE
;
A
#
# COMPACT_ATOMS: atom_id res chain seq x y z
N MET A 1 0.60 26.05 -50.19
CA MET A 1 1.78 26.07 -51.10
C MET A 1 2.22 24.62 -51.35
N ARG A 2 2.98 24.31 -52.41
CA ARG A 2 3.45 22.94 -52.71
C ARG A 2 4.86 22.70 -52.16
N LYS A 3 5.11 21.51 -51.57
CA LYS A 3 6.08 20.51 -52.10
C LYS A 3 6.21 19.27 -51.18
N LEU A 4 6.09 18.09 -51.78
CA LEU A 4 6.84 16.88 -51.38
C LEU A 4 8.28 17.01 -51.93
N PHE A 5 9.27 16.30 -51.36
CA PHE A 5 9.80 15.05 -51.96
C PHE A 5 11.10 14.50 -51.30
N GLN A 6 11.25 13.17 -51.40
CA GLN A 6 12.46 12.31 -51.39
C GLN A 6 13.46 12.40 -50.19
N ILE A 7 14.02 11.32 -49.61
CA ILE A 7 14.36 9.91 -49.99
C ILE A 7 15.78 9.73 -50.56
N ALA A 8 16.49 8.73 -50.00
CA ALA A 8 17.68 8.01 -50.49
C ALA A 8 19.07 8.71 -50.44
N ALA A 9 20.22 7.99 -50.42
CA ALA A 9 20.58 6.63 -49.94
C ALA A 9 22.11 6.37 -50.13
N LEU A 10 22.60 5.22 -49.64
CA LEU A 10 23.79 4.44 -50.10
C LEU A 10 25.22 5.01 -49.88
N GLY A 11 26.20 4.12 -49.67
CA GLY A 11 27.63 4.48 -49.52
C GLY A 11 28.57 3.40 -48.95
N THR A 12 28.80 2.29 -49.67
CA THR A 12 29.78 1.20 -49.35
C THR A 12 31.13 1.42 -50.08
N LEU A 13 32.26 0.69 -49.86
CA LEU A 13 32.56 -0.62 -49.23
C LEU A 13 33.61 -0.47 -48.07
N PHE A 14 34.76 -1.13 -47.84
CA PHE A 14 35.60 -2.16 -48.51
C PHE A 14 36.62 -2.82 -47.53
N PHE A 15 37.15 -4.00 -47.90
CA PHE A 15 38.19 -4.84 -47.25
C PHE A 15 37.82 -5.53 -45.91
N GLY A 16 38.27 -6.78 -45.64
CA GLY A 16 38.93 -7.74 -46.55
C GLY A 16 39.55 -8.98 -45.87
N CYS A 17 39.25 -10.17 -46.42
CA CYS A 17 40.00 -11.45 -46.33
C CYS A 17 40.45 -12.06 -44.97
N ALA A 18 39.76 -13.16 -44.63
CA ALA A 18 40.29 -14.56 -44.69
C ALA A 18 40.58 -15.36 -43.40
N ALA A 19 40.35 -16.68 -43.54
CA ALA A 19 40.80 -17.83 -42.75
C ALA A 19 40.30 -18.00 -41.30
N GLY A 20 39.86 -19.21 -40.95
CA GLY A 20 39.76 -19.66 -39.56
C GLY A 20 38.64 -20.66 -39.26
N VAL A 21 38.97 -21.96 -39.32
CA VAL A 21 38.43 -23.08 -38.50
C VAL A 21 36.95 -23.03 -38.06
N ILE A 22 36.16 -23.98 -38.54
CA ILE A 22 34.92 -24.40 -37.86
C ILE A 22 35.31 -25.13 -36.57
N HIS A 23 34.84 -24.65 -35.42
CA HIS A 23 34.77 -25.43 -34.19
C HIS A 23 33.32 -25.51 -33.72
N ALA A 24 32.89 -26.71 -33.34
CA ALA A 24 31.57 -26.95 -32.80
C ALA A 24 31.69 -26.96 -31.26
N GLU A 25 31.43 -25.82 -30.64
CA GLU A 25 31.35 -25.72 -29.17
C GLU A 25 29.96 -26.19 -28.71
N GLU A 26 29.90 -27.49 -28.49
CA GLU A 26 29.17 -28.20 -27.44
C GLU A 26 28.06 -27.39 -26.72
N THR A 27 26.80 -27.65 -27.10
CA THR A 27 25.62 -27.17 -26.38
C THR A 27 25.53 -27.83 -25.01
N THR A 28 26.04 -27.15 -23.99
CA THR A 28 25.93 -27.55 -22.59
C THR A 28 24.48 -27.38 -22.12
N ASN A 29 23.72 -28.48 -22.17
CA ASN A 29 22.39 -28.54 -21.56
C ASN A 29 22.54 -28.41 -20.04
N VAL A 30 22.23 -27.23 -19.50
CA VAL A 30 22.08 -27.03 -18.05
C VAL A 30 20.76 -27.69 -17.65
N GLU A 31 20.85 -28.91 -17.15
CA GLU A 31 19.72 -29.67 -16.62
C GLU A 31 19.31 -29.06 -15.27
N VAL A 32 18.34 -28.14 -15.31
CA VAL A 32 17.82 -27.46 -14.12
C VAL A 32 16.94 -28.43 -13.34
N ASP A 33 17.53 -29.06 -12.31
CA ASP A 33 16.82 -29.91 -11.35
C ASP A 33 15.67 -29.11 -10.70
N SER A 34 14.46 -29.40 -11.18
CA SER A 34 13.25 -28.63 -10.87
C SER A 34 12.49 -29.24 -9.69
N THR A 35 13.20 -29.53 -8.59
CA THR A 35 12.65 -30.25 -7.42
C THR A 35 12.66 -29.47 -6.10
N GLU A 36 13.15 -28.22 -6.08
CA GLU A 36 12.80 -27.30 -4.98
C GLU A 36 11.48 -26.59 -5.26
N THR A 37 10.38 -27.17 -4.73
CA THR A 37 9.14 -26.41 -4.54
C THR A 37 9.44 -25.24 -3.59
N PRO A 38 9.17 -23.98 -3.96
CA PRO A 38 9.24 -22.88 -3.02
C PRO A 38 8.35 -23.22 -1.83
N LYS A 39 8.92 -23.28 -0.63
CA LYS A 39 8.09 -23.33 0.56
C LYS A 39 7.31 -22.03 0.60
N GLU A 40 6.00 -22.14 0.78
CA GLU A 40 5.22 -21.04 1.33
C GLU A 40 5.78 -20.76 2.74
N GLU A 41 6.77 -19.87 2.79
CA GLU A 41 7.05 -19.10 3.98
C GLU A 41 5.77 -18.32 4.26
N ASN A 42 4.95 -18.88 5.15
CA ASN A 42 3.78 -18.21 5.69
C ASN A 42 4.30 -16.91 6.30
N VAL A 43 4.17 -15.82 5.54
CA VAL A 43 4.34 -14.47 6.06
C VAL A 43 3.22 -14.29 7.06
N GLU A 44 3.53 -14.63 8.31
CA GLU A 44 2.66 -14.44 9.47
C GLU A 44 2.55 -12.92 9.66
N ILE A 45 1.65 -12.30 8.87
CA ILE A 45 1.40 -10.86 8.85
C ILE A 45 1.19 -10.46 10.31
N PRO A 46 2.11 -9.67 10.91
CA PRO A 46 2.23 -9.63 12.35
C PRO A 46 0.98 -8.99 12.93
N ASN A 47 0.16 -9.82 13.59
CA ASN A 47 -1.01 -9.38 14.33
C ASN A 47 -0.55 -8.66 15.61
N ALA A 48 -0.01 -7.46 15.42
CA ALA A 48 0.58 -6.61 16.44
C ALA A 48 -0.44 -6.19 17.52
N ASN A 49 -1.74 -6.34 17.22
CA ASN A 49 -2.85 -6.03 18.11
C ASN A 49 -3.11 -7.11 19.18
N HIS A 50 -2.54 -8.31 19.05
CA HIS A 50 -2.68 -9.37 20.05
C HIS A 50 -1.82 -9.19 21.32
N ARG A 51 -0.91 -8.19 21.36
CA ARG A 51 -0.23 -7.81 22.59
C ARG A 51 -1.16 -6.96 23.47
N TRP A 52 -1.29 -7.31 24.75
CA TRP A 52 -2.02 -6.48 25.72
C TRP A 52 -1.33 -5.12 25.89
N VAL A 53 -1.98 -4.08 25.40
CA VAL A 53 -1.61 -2.66 25.54
C VAL A 53 -2.41 -2.07 26.71
N SER A 54 -1.73 -1.51 27.70
CA SER A 54 -2.34 -0.85 28.87
C SER A 54 -2.34 0.69 28.73
N SER A 55 -1.34 1.22 28.04
CA SER A 55 -1.13 2.63 27.70
C SER A 55 -0.64 2.76 26.26
N TYR A 56 -0.83 3.91 25.61
CA TYR A 56 -0.25 4.18 24.28
C TYR A 56 1.28 4.05 24.24
N LEU A 57 1.94 4.15 25.41
CA LEU A 57 3.38 3.93 25.59
C LEU A 57 3.81 2.45 25.43
N ASP A 58 2.87 1.50 25.49
CA ASP A 58 3.17 0.07 25.35
C ASP A 58 3.18 -0.40 23.88
N LEU A 59 2.80 0.48 22.94
CA LEU A 59 2.81 0.19 21.51
C LEU A 59 4.24 -0.11 21.01
N GLN A 60 4.35 -1.05 20.07
CA GLN A 60 5.60 -1.39 19.37
C GLN A 60 5.30 -1.53 17.87
N PRO A 61 5.92 -0.73 16.97
CA PRO A 61 6.64 0.52 17.26
C PRO A 61 5.77 1.53 18.03
N ASP A 62 6.38 2.57 18.61
CA ASP A 62 5.68 3.47 19.53
C ASP A 62 4.60 4.33 18.84
N TYR A 63 3.84 5.09 19.63
CA TYR A 63 2.70 5.89 19.15
C TYR A 63 3.06 7.02 18.17
N TYR A 64 4.30 7.52 18.19
CA TYR A 64 4.80 8.59 17.31
C TYR A 64 5.51 8.06 16.06
N GLN A 65 5.67 6.74 15.95
CA GLN A 65 6.26 6.07 14.78
C GLN A 65 5.13 5.60 13.83
N PRO A 66 5.38 5.43 12.52
CA PRO A 66 4.37 4.90 11.59
C PRO A 66 3.98 3.47 11.96
N THR A 67 2.73 3.10 11.68
CA THR A 67 2.28 1.71 11.86
C THR A 67 2.95 0.79 10.82
N PRO A 68 3.51 -0.37 11.22
CA PRO A 68 3.96 -1.37 10.27
C PRO A 68 2.77 -1.89 9.47
N LEU A 69 2.90 -1.89 8.14
CA LEU A 69 1.90 -2.44 7.22
C LEU A 69 2.51 -3.64 6.48
N PRO A 70 1.72 -4.66 6.09
CA PRO A 70 0.25 -4.74 6.22
C PRO A 70 -0.24 -4.88 7.67
N LEU A 71 -1.31 -4.15 8.02
CA LEU A 71 -2.00 -4.25 9.31
C LEU A 71 -3.39 -4.85 9.10
N GLN A 72 -3.68 -5.96 9.78
CA GLN A 72 -5.03 -6.55 9.81
C GLN A 72 -5.83 -6.04 11.01
N GLY A 73 -7.14 -5.92 10.85
CA GLY A 73 -8.05 -5.63 11.96
C GLY A 73 -9.48 -5.33 11.51
N LEU A 74 -10.15 -4.44 12.25
CA LEU A 74 -11.47 -3.92 11.92
C LEU A 74 -11.41 -2.48 11.41
N ALA A 75 -12.13 -2.22 10.33
CA ALA A 75 -12.55 -0.88 9.91
C ALA A 75 -13.90 -0.53 10.53
N MET A 76 -14.04 0.69 11.06
CA MET A 76 -15.31 1.34 11.38
C MET A 76 -15.36 2.68 10.62
N TYR A 77 -16.33 3.56 10.87
CA TYR A 77 -16.51 4.80 10.13
C TYR A 77 -16.94 5.98 11.01
N TYR A 78 -16.58 7.18 10.56
CA TYR A 78 -17.00 8.44 11.16
C TYR A 78 -18.45 8.81 10.81
N ASN A 79 -19.13 9.51 11.72
CA ASN A 79 -20.43 10.13 11.45
C ASN A 79 -20.32 11.24 10.37
N PRO A 80 -21.41 11.52 9.62
CA PRO A 80 -21.42 12.53 8.55
C PRO A 80 -20.82 13.88 8.96
N GLY A 81 -19.91 14.40 8.15
CA GLY A 81 -19.32 15.72 8.36
C GLY A 81 -18.44 15.88 9.60
N ILE A 82 -18.06 14.79 10.30
CA ILE A 82 -17.06 14.85 11.37
C ILE A 82 -15.65 14.90 10.76
N MET A 83 -15.37 14.03 9.80
CA MET A 83 -14.03 13.92 9.21
C MET A 83 -13.64 15.16 8.38
N ASP A 84 -14.60 15.87 7.78
CA ASP A 84 -14.35 17.18 7.15
C ASP A 84 -13.94 18.25 8.18
N ARG A 85 -14.49 18.20 9.40
CA ARG A 85 -14.13 19.15 10.47
C ARG A 85 -12.74 18.87 11.02
N VAL A 86 -12.35 17.60 11.07
CA VAL A 86 -10.96 17.21 11.39
C VAL A 86 -10.03 17.77 10.31
N LEU A 87 -10.31 17.50 9.03
CA LEU A 87 -9.51 18.01 7.91
C LEU A 87 -9.28 19.53 7.96
N VAL A 88 -10.34 20.31 8.19
CA VAL A 88 -10.25 21.78 8.30
C VAL A 88 -9.32 22.22 9.44
N ASN A 89 -9.27 21.48 10.56
CA ASN A 89 -8.35 21.78 11.65
C ASN A 89 -6.90 21.38 11.29
N GLN A 90 -6.67 20.17 10.76
CA GLN A 90 -5.31 19.71 10.43
C GLN A 90 -4.64 20.61 9.39
N LEU A 91 -5.39 21.04 8.35
CA LEU A 91 -4.92 22.00 7.35
C LEU A 91 -4.63 23.39 7.96
N ALA A 92 -5.40 23.81 8.96
CA ALA A 92 -5.17 25.08 9.66
C ALA A 92 -3.99 25.03 10.65
N TRP A 93 -3.59 23.84 11.11
CA TRP A 93 -2.42 23.61 11.95
C TRP A 93 -1.15 23.32 11.13
N GLY A 94 -1.31 22.81 9.90
CA GLY A 94 -0.20 22.39 9.03
C GLY A 94 0.23 20.94 9.25
N ASP A 95 -0.63 20.13 9.88
CA ASP A 95 -0.34 18.73 10.23
C ASP A 95 -0.53 17.75 9.06
N VAL A 96 -1.13 18.19 7.94
CA VAL A 96 -1.36 17.40 6.71
C VAL A 96 -1.25 18.24 5.43
N THR A 97 -0.96 17.60 4.30
CA THR A 97 -0.80 18.22 2.98
C THR A 97 -1.85 17.70 2.00
N GLU A 98 -2.58 18.61 1.33
CA GLU A 98 -3.68 18.30 0.39
C GLU A 98 -3.37 17.10 -0.53
N CYS A 99 -4.36 16.22 -0.70
CA CYS A 99 -4.26 14.99 -1.48
C CYS A 99 -5.38 14.94 -2.54
N ASP A 100 -5.14 15.53 -3.71
CA ASP A 100 -6.08 15.51 -4.84
C ASP A 100 -6.26 14.09 -5.42
N GLU A 101 -5.26 13.22 -5.24
CA GLU A 101 -5.27 11.82 -5.67
C GLU A 101 -6.03 10.89 -4.70
N CYS A 102 -6.37 11.34 -3.49
CA CYS A 102 -6.98 10.50 -2.45
C CYS A 102 -8.50 10.35 -2.64
N ILE A 103 -8.96 9.10 -2.74
CA ILE A 103 -10.37 8.74 -2.97
C ILE A 103 -11.21 8.62 -1.68
N GLY A 104 -10.61 8.97 -0.54
CA GLY A 104 -11.21 8.92 0.78
C GLY A 104 -10.21 9.32 1.87
N ARG A 105 -10.69 9.39 3.10
CA ARG A 105 -9.93 9.85 4.28
C ARG A 105 -10.10 8.86 5.42
N VAL A 106 -9.07 8.73 6.25
CA VAL A 106 -8.99 7.72 7.31
C VAL A 106 -8.33 8.25 8.58
N ALA A 107 -8.64 7.60 9.69
CA ALA A 107 -7.95 7.74 10.96
C ALA A 107 -7.21 6.43 11.29
N LEU A 108 -5.95 6.52 11.74
CA LEU A 108 -5.18 5.36 12.19
C LEU A 108 -4.83 5.48 13.68
N LEU A 109 -4.24 4.42 14.24
CA LEU A 109 -4.04 4.29 15.68
C LEU A 109 -2.84 5.10 16.24
N ARG A 110 -1.94 5.59 15.37
CA ARG A 110 -0.69 6.28 15.76
C ARG A 110 -0.62 7.69 15.18
N GLU A 111 -0.01 8.61 15.92
CA GLU A 111 0.32 9.97 15.46
C GLU A 111 1.40 9.95 14.37
N GLY A 112 2.28 8.93 14.38
CA GLY A 112 3.27 8.71 13.32
C GLY A 112 2.72 8.24 11.97
N ASP A 113 1.41 8.02 11.83
CA ASP A 113 0.76 7.75 10.54
C ASP A 113 0.17 9.01 9.87
N MET A 114 0.26 10.19 10.49
CA MET A 114 -0.31 11.44 9.94
C MET A 114 0.26 11.81 8.55
N ASP A 115 -0.62 12.36 7.69
CA ASP A 115 -0.38 12.72 6.28
C ASP A 115 0.01 11.54 5.35
N ARG A 116 0.04 10.32 5.87
CA ARG A 116 0.36 9.10 5.10
C ARG A 116 -0.74 8.80 4.08
N ARG A 117 -0.35 8.27 2.93
CA ARG A 117 -1.25 7.61 1.96
C ARG A 117 -1.24 6.10 2.23
N VAL A 118 -2.41 5.47 2.31
CA VAL A 118 -2.58 4.03 2.54
C VAL A 118 -3.63 3.43 1.60
N TRP A 119 -3.61 2.12 1.40
CA TRP A 119 -4.64 1.39 0.67
C TRP A 119 -5.40 0.47 1.64
N LEU A 120 -6.67 0.22 1.36
CA LEU A 120 -7.55 -0.60 2.20
C LEU A 120 -8.10 -1.77 1.38
N GLN A 121 -7.89 -2.99 1.87
CA GLN A 121 -8.46 -4.21 1.27
C GLN A 121 -9.56 -4.77 2.18
N ARG A 122 -10.75 -4.98 1.60
CA ARG A 122 -11.86 -5.72 2.22
C ARG A 122 -11.83 -7.17 1.70
N PRO A 123 -12.26 -8.17 2.50
CA PRO A 123 -12.37 -9.55 2.02
C PRO A 123 -13.24 -9.63 0.75
N GLY A 124 -12.82 -10.44 -0.22
CA GLY A 124 -13.48 -10.59 -1.53
C GLY A 124 -13.40 -9.37 -2.45
N HIS A 125 -12.54 -8.38 -2.15
CA HIS A 125 -12.39 -7.16 -2.95
C HIS A 125 -10.91 -6.81 -3.22
N PRO A 126 -10.60 -6.21 -4.39
CA PRO A 126 -9.30 -5.60 -4.62
C PRO A 126 -8.99 -4.48 -3.62
N ALA A 127 -7.70 -4.20 -3.40
CA ALA A 127 -7.28 -3.06 -2.59
C ALA A 127 -7.72 -1.73 -3.22
N GLU A 128 -8.32 -0.86 -2.40
CA GLU A 128 -8.86 0.44 -2.77
C GLU A 128 -7.99 1.55 -2.17
N GLY A 129 -7.67 2.61 -2.94
CA GLY A 129 -6.90 3.76 -2.45
C GLY A 129 -6.29 4.61 -3.58
N PRO A 130 -5.47 5.63 -3.25
CA PRO A 130 -5.03 5.95 -1.90
C PRO A 130 -6.12 6.58 -1.02
N PHE A 131 -6.06 6.25 0.26
CA PHE A 131 -6.76 6.92 1.35
C PHE A 131 -5.78 7.82 2.13
N TRP A 132 -6.25 8.99 2.55
CA TRP A 132 -5.44 9.97 3.28
C TRP A 132 -5.59 9.82 4.79
N VAL A 133 -4.50 9.57 5.51
CA VAL A 133 -4.51 9.57 6.99
C VAL A 133 -4.49 11.00 7.50
N ILE A 134 -5.61 11.45 8.07
CA ILE A 134 -5.80 12.82 8.56
C ILE A 134 -6.16 12.90 10.04
N ASP A 135 -6.21 11.77 10.75
CA ASP A 135 -6.63 11.72 12.14
C ASP A 135 -5.94 10.55 12.86
N GLN A 136 -5.76 10.70 14.17
CA GLN A 136 -5.06 9.75 15.00
C GLN A 136 -5.81 9.44 16.30
N ALA A 137 -5.87 8.16 16.66
CA ALA A 137 -6.54 7.71 17.88
C ALA A 137 -6.00 8.40 19.14
N ALA A 138 -6.85 9.16 19.83
CA ALA A 138 -6.45 9.88 21.04
C ALA A 138 -5.75 8.96 22.06
N LYS A 139 -4.62 9.42 22.61
CA LYS A 139 -3.66 8.65 23.46
C LYS A 139 -4.29 7.87 24.63
N ARG A 140 -5.45 8.29 25.15
CA ARG A 140 -6.22 7.61 26.21
C ARG A 140 -7.10 6.45 25.72
N ASP A 141 -7.52 6.50 24.47
CA ASP A 141 -8.50 5.60 23.84
C ASP A 141 -7.82 4.44 23.10
N VAL A 142 -6.53 4.60 22.74
CA VAL A 142 -5.63 3.58 22.17
C VAL A 142 -5.74 2.20 22.85
N PRO A 143 -5.62 2.04 24.18
CA PRO A 143 -5.76 0.73 24.83
C PRO A 143 -7.16 0.11 24.63
N GLY A 144 -8.20 0.94 24.47
CA GLY A 144 -9.55 0.48 24.14
C GLY A 144 -9.68 -0.02 22.70
N LEU A 145 -8.98 0.63 21.76
CA LEU A 145 -9.00 0.31 20.32
C LEU A 145 -8.20 -0.97 20.01
N VAL A 146 -6.97 -1.10 20.54
CA VAL A 146 -6.16 -2.32 20.36
C VAL A 146 -6.90 -3.57 20.86
N ARG A 147 -7.52 -3.50 22.06
CA ARG A 147 -8.33 -4.60 22.62
C ARG A 147 -9.58 -4.96 21.82
N ARG A 148 -10.00 -4.14 20.85
CA ARG A 148 -11.08 -4.44 19.89
C ARG A 148 -10.55 -4.90 18.52
N ASN A 149 -9.24 -5.07 18.36
CA ASN A 149 -8.57 -5.27 17.08
C ASN A 149 -8.93 -4.20 16.03
N TRP A 150 -9.03 -2.95 16.46
CA TRP A 150 -9.36 -1.82 15.60
C TRP A 150 -8.13 -1.38 14.79
N ALA A 151 -8.28 -1.27 13.48
CA ALA A 151 -7.19 -0.87 12.58
C ALA A 151 -7.37 0.57 12.07
N VAL A 152 -8.59 0.95 11.67
CA VAL A 152 -8.88 2.19 10.94
C VAL A 152 -10.32 2.67 11.16
N ASP A 153 -10.53 3.98 11.16
CA ASP A 153 -11.86 4.57 10.91
C ASP A 153 -11.86 5.25 9.53
N VAL A 154 -12.85 4.98 8.69
CA VAL A 154 -13.00 5.59 7.35
C VAL A 154 -13.97 6.78 7.36
N ASP A 155 -13.90 7.62 6.34
CA ASP A 155 -14.90 8.67 6.10
C ASP A 155 -16.30 8.08 5.82
N TYR A 156 -17.34 8.92 6.00
CA TYR A 156 -18.73 8.48 5.90
C TYR A 156 -19.11 8.09 4.46
N GLU A 157 -18.58 8.79 3.48
CA GLU A 157 -18.85 8.61 2.05
C GLU A 157 -18.30 7.27 1.55
N THR A 158 -17.13 6.87 2.03
CA THR A 158 -16.50 5.55 1.88
C THR A 158 -17.31 4.47 2.60
N ALA A 159 -17.74 4.72 3.84
CA ALA A 159 -18.58 3.78 4.57
C ALA A 159 -19.91 3.49 3.86
N MET A 160 -20.53 4.50 3.24
CA MET A 160 -21.73 4.34 2.43
C MET A 160 -21.43 3.65 1.09
N ARG A 161 -20.31 3.96 0.43
CA ARG A 161 -19.80 3.25 -0.76
C ARG A 161 -19.56 1.76 -0.50
N TRP A 162 -19.28 1.39 0.74
CA TRP A 162 -19.05 0.02 1.20
C TRP A 162 -20.28 -0.61 1.90
N GLU A 163 -21.43 0.07 1.94
CA GLU A 163 -22.67 -0.35 2.63
C GLU A 163 -22.48 -0.75 4.12
N MET A 164 -21.53 -0.12 4.82
CA MET A 164 -21.20 -0.45 6.21
C MET A 164 -22.38 -0.24 7.17
N ARG A 165 -22.62 -1.25 8.02
CA ARG A 165 -23.66 -1.24 9.09
C ARG A 165 -23.08 -1.38 10.50
N GLY A 166 -21.78 -1.24 10.63
CA GLY A 166 -20.97 -1.61 11.78
C GLY A 166 -19.52 -1.88 11.35
N PRO A 167 -18.69 -2.47 12.21
CA PRO A 167 -17.30 -2.71 11.90
C PRO A 167 -17.14 -3.94 10.97
N ILE A 168 -16.22 -3.86 10.02
CA ILE A 168 -15.91 -4.93 9.04
C ILE A 168 -14.43 -5.33 9.13
N PRO A 169 -14.05 -6.57 8.78
CA PRO A 169 -12.64 -6.94 8.61
C PRO A 169 -11.98 -6.11 7.51
N ILE A 170 -10.72 -5.73 7.72
CA ILE A 170 -9.92 -4.93 6.78
C ILE A 170 -8.43 -5.30 6.87
N VAL A 171 -7.71 -5.07 5.78
CA VAL A 171 -6.25 -4.96 5.76
C VAL A 171 -5.87 -3.53 5.33
N VAL A 172 -5.00 -2.88 6.10
CA VAL A 172 -4.37 -1.59 5.75
C VAL A 172 -3.01 -1.87 5.13
N LEU A 173 -2.75 -1.29 3.96
CA LEU A 173 -1.62 -1.58 3.08
C LEU A 173 -0.82 -0.31 2.77
N ALA A 174 0.49 -0.43 2.55
CA ALA A 174 1.34 0.71 2.17
C ALA A 174 1.27 1.05 0.67
N GLY A 175 0.76 0.13 -0.16
CA GLY A 175 0.59 0.26 -1.60
C GLY A 175 -0.33 -0.86 -2.13
N PRO A 176 -0.92 -0.70 -3.33
CA PRO A 176 -1.82 -1.70 -3.91
C PRO A 176 -1.09 -3.00 -4.29
N GLU A 177 0.23 -2.97 -4.48
CA GLU A 177 1.08 -4.14 -4.70
C GLU A 177 1.24 -5.04 -3.46
N GLN A 178 0.74 -4.61 -2.30
CA GLN A 178 0.64 -5.43 -1.09
C GLN A 178 -0.72 -6.11 -0.92
N ALA A 179 -1.63 -5.96 -1.89
CA ALA A 179 -2.91 -6.66 -1.88
C ALA A 179 -2.69 -8.18 -1.91
N MET A 180 -3.49 -8.91 -1.15
CA MET A 180 -3.54 -10.37 -1.23
C MET A 180 -4.48 -10.77 -2.37
N ASP A 181 -4.03 -11.67 -3.26
CA ASP A 181 -4.91 -12.34 -4.21
C ASP A 181 -5.80 -13.35 -3.44
N GLU A 182 -7.12 -13.27 -3.64
CA GLU A 182 -8.16 -14.18 -3.08
C GLU A 182 -8.90 -14.95 -4.18
#